data_AF-A0A6N9JJS6-F1
#
_entry.id   AF-A0A6N9JJS6-F1
#
_cell.length_a   1.000
_cell.length_b   1.000
_cell.length_c   1.000
_cell.angle_alpha   90.00
_cell.angle_beta   90.00
_cell.angle_gamma   90.00
#
_symmetry.space_group_name_H-M   'P 1'
#
loop_
_entity.id
_entity.type
_entity.pdbx_description
1 polymer ?
#
loop_
_entity_poly.entity_id
_entity_poly.type
_entity_poly.pdbx_seq_one_letter_code
_entity_poly.pdbx_strand_id
1 'polypeptide(L)'
;MARAAQIVAKACHWVRRNPDKWSSLKAICHRLALEGELVQRGSIYERARQYGLDVRLCSQFRRDHNLWSVLTRFMAMERPSMLSAISFRVTPVDAVDLAAYWRDIVGPDEFVASSLEEAREIWDVQRGAR
;
A
#
# COMPACT_ATOMS: atom_id res chain seq x y z
N MET A 1 -10.63 11.09 -13.91
CA MET A 1 -9.19 10.81 -14.05
C MET A 1 -8.30 11.82 -13.33
N ALA A 2 -8.41 13.13 -13.57
CA ALA A 2 -7.52 14.14 -12.96
C ALA A 2 -7.37 14.05 -11.42
N ARG A 3 -8.46 13.80 -10.68
CA ARG A 3 -8.41 13.68 -9.22
C ARG A 3 -7.68 12.42 -8.72
N ALA A 4 -7.87 11.29 -9.40
CA ALA A 4 -7.20 10.04 -9.04
C ALA A 4 -5.70 10.13 -9.28
N ALA A 5 -5.30 10.69 -10.43
CA ALA A 5 -3.90 10.99 -10.75
C ALA A 5 -3.23 11.88 -9.68
N GLN A 6 -3.91 12.93 -9.21
CA GLN A 6 -3.40 13.77 -8.12
C GLN A 6 -3.20 13.01 -6.80
N ILE A 7 -4.11 12.09 -6.49
CA ILE A 7 -4.02 11.24 -5.28
C ILE A 7 -2.81 10.31 -5.39
N VAL A 8 -2.60 9.68 -6.54
CA VAL A 8 -1.44 8.82 -6.80
C VAL A 8 -0.14 9.60 -6.74
N ALA A 9 -0.04 10.73 -7.44
CA ALA A 9 1.14 11.60 -7.40
C ALA A 9 1.47 12.06 -5.97
N LYS A 10 0.46 12.43 -5.18
CA LYS A 10 0.63 12.79 -3.77
C LYS A 10 1.20 11.63 -2.95
N ALA A 11 0.73 10.40 -3.16
CA ALA A 11 1.25 9.22 -2.47
C ALA A 11 2.71 8.93 -2.87
N CYS A 12 3.04 8.99 -4.16
CA CYS A 12 4.41 8.84 -4.65
C CYS A 12 5.34 9.90 -4.05
N HIS A 13 4.93 11.17 -4.03
CA HIS A 13 5.71 12.24 -3.38
C HIS A 13 5.86 12.03 -1.87
N TRP A 14 4.85 11.45 -1.21
CA TRP A 14 4.96 11.11 0.20
C TRP A 14 6.02 10.03 0.43
N VAL A 15 6.01 8.95 -0.37
CA VAL A 15 7.01 7.87 -0.30
C VAL A 15 8.41 8.43 -0.54
N ARG A 16 8.61 9.18 -1.63
CA ARG A 16 9.89 9.81 -1.98
C ARG A 16 10.45 10.67 -0.83
N ARG A 17 9.59 11.40 -0.12
CA ARG A 17 10.00 12.28 0.99
C ARG A 17 10.16 11.55 2.33
N ASN A 18 9.67 10.31 2.46
CA ASN A 18 9.67 9.57 3.72
C ASN A 18 10.07 8.09 3.54
N PRO A 19 11.25 7.78 2.96
CA PRO A 19 11.65 6.40 2.65
C PRO A 19 11.72 5.50 3.91
N ASP A 20 12.21 6.02 5.04
CA ASP A 20 12.30 5.26 6.29
C ASP A 20 10.92 4.93 6.87
N LYS A 21 9.98 5.88 6.77
CA LYS A 21 8.59 5.68 7.24
C LYS A 21 7.84 4.73 6.31
N TRP A 22 8.12 4.78 5.00
CA TRP A 22 7.59 3.82 4.05
C TRP A 22 8.06 2.40 4.38
N SER A 23 9.37 2.21 4.57
CA SER A 23 9.96 0.93 4.95
C SER A 23 9.40 0.40 6.28
N SER A 24 9.28 1.27 7.27
CA SER A 24 8.67 0.94 8.57
C SER A 24 7.20 0.52 8.42
N LEU A 25 6.44 1.24 7.59
CA LEU A 25 5.04 0.91 7.32
C LEU A 25 4.89 -0.46 6.67
N LYS A 26 5.71 -0.77 5.65
CA LYS A 26 5.75 -2.09 5.02
C LYS A 26 6.01 -3.18 6.05
N ALA A 27 7.02 -3.01 6.90
CA ALA A 27 7.38 -3.98 7.92
C ALA A 27 6.21 -4.29 8.89
N ILE A 28 5.45 -3.28 9.33
CA ILE A 28 4.27 -3.48 10.17
C ILE A 28 3.19 -4.27 9.43
N CYS A 29 2.87 -3.85 8.21
CA CYS A 29 1.80 -4.47 7.43
C CYS A 29 2.13 -5.93 7.10
N HIS A 30 3.38 -6.22 6.75
CA HIS A 30 3.85 -7.58 6.54
C HIS A 30 3.78 -8.42 7.81
N ARG A 31 4.19 -7.87 8.97
CA ARG A 31 4.08 -8.59 10.25
C ARG A 31 2.64 -8.94 10.58
N LEU A 32 1.73 -7.98 10.45
CA LEU A 32 0.29 -8.22 10.65
C LEU A 32 -0.22 -9.32 9.72
N ALA A 33 0.11 -9.25 8.43
CA ALA A 33 -0.31 -10.28 7.48
C ALA A 33 0.25 -11.67 7.82
N LEU A 34 1.49 -11.76 8.31
CA LEU A 34 2.11 -13.02 8.76
C LEU A 34 1.47 -13.57 10.04
N GLU A 35 1.02 -12.69 10.93
CA GLU A 35 0.27 -13.05 12.14
C GLU A 35 -1.19 -13.46 11.84
N GLY A 36 -1.61 -13.44 10.57
CA GLY A 36 -2.99 -13.73 10.15
C GLY A 36 -3.97 -12.59 10.44
N GLU A 37 -3.45 -11.40 10.76
CA GLU A 37 -4.23 -10.23 11.15
C GLU A 37 -4.62 -9.38 9.94
N LEU A 38 -5.82 -8.81 9.99
CA LEU A 38 -6.27 -7.89 8.96
C LEU A 38 -5.54 -6.54 9.07
N VAL A 39 -4.96 -6.11 7.95
CA VAL A 39 -4.28 -4.82 7.84
C VAL A 39 -5.33 -3.74 7.57
N GLN A 40 -5.92 -3.24 8.65
CA GLN A 40 -6.85 -2.12 8.62
C GLN A 40 -6.17 -0.84 9.12
N ARG A 41 -6.65 0.30 8.64
CA ARG A 41 -6.17 1.62 9.07
C ARG A 41 -6.23 1.80 10.59
N GLY A 42 -7.24 1.21 11.25
CA GLY A 42 -7.39 1.24 12.71
C GLY A 42 -6.33 0.42 13.43
N SER A 43 -6.11 -0.83 13.00
CA SER A 43 -5.15 -1.75 13.62
C SER A 43 -3.69 -1.28 13.48
N ILE A 44 -3.35 -0.54 12.41
CA ILE A 44 -2.01 0.03 12.26
C ILE A 44 -1.70 1.05 13.33
N TYR A 45 -2.67 1.87 13.74
CA TYR A 45 -2.47 2.85 14.80
C TYR A 45 -2.11 2.16 16.13
N GLU A 46 -2.85 1.12 16.48
CA GLU A 46 -2.66 0.37 17.72
C GLU A 46 -1.34 -0.39 17.72
N ARG A 47 -1.05 -1.14 16.65
CA ARG A 47 0.20 -1.90 16.53
C ARG A 47 1.41 -0.98 16.46
N ALA A 48 1.33 0.13 15.74
CA ALA A 48 2.43 1.09 15.68
C ALA A 48 2.78 1.66 17.06
N ARG A 49 1.78 1.90 17.92
CA ARG A 49 2.04 2.29 19.33
C ARG A 49 2.72 1.16 20.12
N GLN A 50 2.31 -0.09 19.90
CA GLN A 50 2.90 -1.26 20.58
C GLN A 50 4.35 -1.51 20.14
N TYR A 51 4.70 -1.22 18.88
CA TYR A 51 6.05 -1.40 18.33
C TYR A 51 6.91 -0.12 18.34
N GLY A 52 6.50 0.93 19.06
CA GLY A 52 7.32 2.14 19.27
C GLY A 52 7.46 3.07 18.06
N LEU A 53 6.54 3.00 17.09
CA LEU A 53 6.55 3.86 15.92
C LEU A 53 5.96 5.24 16.19
N ASP A 54 6.38 6.22 15.40
CA ASP A 54 5.96 7.63 15.53
C ASP A 54 4.43 7.76 15.42
N VAL A 55 3.78 8.16 16.51
CA VAL A 55 2.34 8.43 16.62
C VAL A 55 1.84 9.40 15.53
N ARG A 56 2.70 10.31 15.05
CA ARG A 56 2.37 11.26 13.99
C ARG A 56 2.15 10.58 12.65
N LEU A 57 2.92 9.54 12.34
CA LEU A 57 2.76 8.74 11.12
C LEU A 57 1.38 8.07 11.11
N CYS A 58 1.00 7.46 12.23
CA CYS A 58 -0.28 6.80 12.39
C CYS A 58 -1.46 7.77 12.28
N SER A 59 -1.30 8.98 12.84
CA SER A 59 -2.29 10.05 12.74
C SER A 59 -2.50 10.51 11.29
N GLN A 60 -1.43 10.58 10.49
CA GLN A 60 -1.51 10.95 9.08
C GLN A 60 -2.33 9.94 8.28
N PHE A 61 -2.07 8.64 8.42
CA PHE A 61 -2.85 7.60 7.72
C PHE A 61 -4.30 7.56 8.16
N ARG A 62 -4.57 7.82 9.45
CA ARG A 62 -5.94 7.92 9.97
C ARG A 62 -6.73 9.03 9.27
N ARG A 63 -6.10 10.19 9.06
CA ARG A 63 -6.73 11.39 8.47
C ARG A 63 -6.81 11.34 6.94
N ASP A 64 -5.82 10.76 6.28
CA ASP A 64 -5.72 10.76 4.82
C ASP A 64 -6.05 9.38 4.24
N HIS A 65 -7.35 9.14 4.04
CA HIS A 65 -7.84 7.88 3.47
C HIS A 65 -7.30 7.62 2.05
N ASN A 66 -7.12 8.68 1.26
CA ASN A 66 -6.64 8.57 -0.11
C ASN A 66 -5.16 8.16 -0.13
N LEU A 67 -4.34 8.73 0.76
CA LEU A 67 -2.96 8.29 0.93
C LEU A 67 -2.89 6.81 1.32
N TRP A 68 -3.63 6.41 2.35
CA TRP A 68 -3.67 5.01 2.79
C TRP A 68 -4.05 4.05 1.64
N SER A 69 -5.10 4.40 0.90
CA SER A 69 -5.64 3.61 -0.21
C SER A 69 -4.61 3.35 -1.32
N VAL A 70 -3.76 4.33 -1.66
CA VAL A 70 -2.72 4.14 -2.68
C VAL A 70 -1.52 3.38 -2.11
N LEU A 71 -1.07 3.71 -0.90
CA LEU A 71 0.09 3.05 -0.28
C LEU A 71 -0.11 1.54 -0.15
N THR A 72 -1.31 1.09 0.23
CA THR A 72 -1.59 -0.34 0.31
C THR A 72 -1.63 -1.02 -1.06
N ARG A 73 -2.01 -0.31 -2.13
CA ARG A 73 -1.93 -0.84 -3.50
C ARG A 73 -0.49 -1.07 -3.91
N PHE A 74 0.41 -0.13 -3.62
CA PHE A 74 1.84 -0.34 -3.86
C PHE A 74 2.38 -1.55 -3.09
N MET A 75 1.96 -1.77 -1.83
CA MET A 75 2.37 -2.98 -1.10
C MET A 75 1.83 -4.27 -1.73
N ALA A 76 0.61 -4.26 -2.27
CA ALA A 76 0.05 -5.42 -2.97
C ALA A 76 0.74 -5.67 -4.32
N MET A 77 1.11 -4.62 -5.04
CA MET A 77 1.89 -4.71 -6.29
C MET A 77 3.32 -5.19 -6.06
N GLU A 78 3.95 -4.78 -4.97
CA GLU A 78 5.26 -5.29 -4.52
C GLU A 78 5.16 -6.74 -4.04
N ARG A 79 4.11 -7.06 -3.28
CA ARG A 79 3.93 -8.38 -2.67
C ARG A 79 2.45 -8.81 -2.72
N PRO A 80 2.04 -9.54 -3.77
CA PRO A 80 0.66 -10.00 -3.97
C PRO A 80 0.04 -10.75 -2.79
N SER A 81 0.85 -11.49 -2.01
CA SER A 81 0.39 -12.16 -0.80
C SER A 81 -0.21 -11.24 0.25
N MET A 82 0.03 -9.92 0.19
CA MET A 82 -0.64 -8.93 1.05
C MET A 82 -2.16 -8.89 0.85
N LEU A 83 -2.67 -9.40 -0.26
CA LEU A 83 -4.10 -9.54 -0.52
C LEU A 83 -4.80 -10.55 0.42
N SER A 84 -4.04 -11.37 1.16
CA SER A 84 -4.61 -12.20 2.25
C SER A 84 -5.07 -11.36 3.44
N ALA A 85 -4.49 -10.17 3.65
CA ALA A 85 -4.69 -9.35 4.83
C ALA A 85 -5.26 -7.96 4.53
N ILE A 86 -5.21 -7.50 3.27
CA ILE A 86 -5.76 -6.21 2.82
C ILE A 86 -6.88 -6.44 1.81
N SER A 87 -8.08 -6.01 2.17
CA SER A 87 -9.22 -5.98 1.26
C SER A 87 -9.33 -4.64 0.53
N PHE A 88 -9.46 -4.69 -0.79
CA PHE A 88 -9.59 -3.48 -1.62
C PHE A 88 -10.98 -3.39 -2.25
N ARG A 89 -11.56 -2.18 -2.19
CA ARG A 89 -12.66 -1.78 -3.07
C ARG A 89 -12.09 -1.27 -4.38
N VAL A 90 -12.82 -1.50 -5.48
CA VAL A 90 -12.53 -0.85 -6.76
C VAL A 90 -12.77 0.65 -6.62
N THR A 91 -11.80 1.44 -7.08
CA THR A 91 -11.84 2.91 -7.03
C THR A 91 -11.22 3.48 -8.30
N PRO A 92 -11.45 4.77 -8.61
CA PRO A 92 -10.82 5.42 -9.77
C PRO A 92 -9.28 5.43 -9.77
N VAL A 93 -8.63 5.13 -8.63
CA VAL A 93 -7.18 4.95 -8.56
C VAL A 93 -6.72 3.72 -9.35
N ASP A 94 -7.56 2.67 -9.43
CA ASP A 94 -7.23 1.43 -10.11
C ASP A 94 -7.12 1.59 -11.64
N ALA A 95 -7.65 2.69 -12.20
CA ALA A 95 -7.52 3.05 -13.61
C ALA A 95 -6.31 3.95 -13.91
N VAL A 96 -5.50 4.29 -12.90
CA VAL A 96 -4.26 5.07 -13.08
C VAL A 96 -3.08 4.11 -13.24
N ASP A 97 -2.13 4.43 -14.11
CA ASP A 97 -0.87 3.70 -14.22
C ASP A 97 0.02 3.94 -12.99
N LEU A 98 -0.23 3.16 -11.94
CA LEU A 98 0.45 3.28 -10.65
C LEU A 98 1.96 3.06 -10.78
N ALA A 99 2.37 2.12 -11.62
CA ALA A 99 3.77 1.78 -11.82
C ALA A 99 4.52 2.91 -12.55
N ALA A 100 3.92 3.54 -13.57
CA ALA A 100 4.51 4.70 -14.22
C ALA A 100 4.70 5.88 -13.25
N TYR A 101 3.67 6.23 -12.47
CA TYR A 101 3.78 7.29 -11.47
C TYR A 101 4.86 7.01 -10.42
N TRP A 102 5.02 5.75 -10.01
CA TRP A 102 6.09 5.36 -9.12
C TRP A 102 7.46 5.58 -9.76
N ARG A 103 7.68 5.06 -10.97
CA ARG A 103 8.96 5.22 -11.70
C ARG A 103 9.36 6.67 -11.87
N ASP A 104 8.40 7.52 -12.24
CA ASP A 104 8.65 8.92 -12.54
C ASP A 104 8.95 9.75 -11.27
N ILE A 105 8.33 9.41 -10.13
CA ILE A 105 8.39 10.24 -8.93
C ILE A 105 9.29 9.65 -7.85
N VAL A 106 9.23 8.34 -7.61
CA VAL A 106 9.96 7.65 -6.54
C VAL A 106 11.31 7.14 -7.05
N GLY A 107 11.32 6.50 -8.22
CA GLY A 107 12.49 5.85 -8.81
C GLY A 107 12.17 4.42 -9.26
N PRO A 108 13.19 3.57 -9.54
CA PRO A 108 12.97 2.19 -9.94
C PRO A 108 11.98 1.48 -9.01
N ASP A 109 10.98 0.82 -9.59
CA ASP A 109 10.01 0.05 -8.83
C ASP A 109 10.52 -1.38 -8.55
N GLU A 110 10.14 -1.92 -7.39
CA GLU A 110 10.38 -3.32 -7.00
C GLU A 110 9.09 -4.15 -7.20
N PHE A 111 8.18 -3.68 -8.07
CA PHE A 111 6.87 -4.29 -8.19
C PHE A 111 6.94 -5.58 -9.02
N VAL A 112 6.28 -6.62 -8.52
CA VAL A 112 6.06 -7.85 -9.30
C VAL A 112 4.78 -7.77 -10.14
N ALA A 113 3.99 -6.70 -9.95
CA ALA A 113 2.78 -6.40 -10.70
C ALA A 113 2.72 -4.90 -11.02
N SER A 114 2.27 -4.55 -12.23
CA SER A 114 2.07 -3.17 -12.68
C SER A 114 0.74 -2.56 -12.23
N SER A 115 -0.20 -3.37 -11.72
CA SER A 115 -1.50 -2.92 -11.23
C SER A 115 -2.02 -3.77 -10.06
N LEU A 116 -3.06 -3.28 -9.37
CA LEU A 116 -3.75 -4.07 -8.35
C LEU A 116 -4.48 -5.29 -8.95
N GLU A 117 -4.95 -5.18 -10.19
CA GLU A 117 -5.59 -6.28 -10.90
C GLU A 117 -4.60 -7.41 -11.18
N GLU A 118 -3.44 -7.07 -11.74
CA GLU A 118 -2.37 -8.04 -11.98
C GLU A 118 -1.84 -8.66 -10.68
N ALA A 119 -1.74 -7.87 -9.60
CA ALA A 119 -1.41 -8.41 -8.28
C ALA A 119 -2.45 -9.44 -7.79
N ARG A 120 -3.74 -9.23 -8.06
CA ARG A 120 -4.79 -10.22 -7.72
C ARG A 120 -4.64 -11.49 -8.53
N GLU A 121 -4.38 -11.38 -9.82
CA GLU A 121 -4.16 -12.56 -10.67
C GLU A 121 -2.97 -13.39 -10.20
N ILE A 122 -1.84 -12.75 -9.87
CA ILE A 122 -0.67 -13.43 -9.33
C ILE A 122 -1.02 -14.11 -8.01
N TRP A 123 -1.75 -13.44 -7.12
CA TRP A 123 -2.15 -14.01 -5.84
C TRP A 123 -3.11 -15.19 -5.98
N ASP A 124 -4.05 -15.13 -6.91
CA ASP A 124 -4.99 -16.23 -7.19
C ASP A 124 -4.26 -17.48 -7.67
N VAL A 125 -3.23 -17.34 -8.50
CA VAL A 125 -2.34 -18.44 -8.87
C VAL A 125 -1.58 -18.97 -7.67
N GLN A 126 -0.97 -18.09 -6.86
CA GLN A 126 -0.17 -18.47 -5.69
C GLN A 126 -0.98 -19.25 -4.64
N ARG A 127 -2.27 -18.95 -4.49
CA ARG A 127 -3.16 -19.62 -3.53
C ARG A 127 -3.97 -20.78 -4.13
N GLY A 128 -3.71 -21.16 -5.39
CA GLY A 128 -4.40 -22.27 -6.06
C GLY A 128 -5.88 -22.02 -6.34
N ALA A 129 -6.28 -20.76 -6.52
CA ALA A 129 -7.66 -20.36 -6.81
C ALA A 129 -7.94 -20.14 -8.31
N ARG A 130 -6.99 -20.48 -9.17
CA ARG A 130 -7.05 -20.37 -10.63
C ARG A 130 -6.68 -21.70 -11.27
#